data_AF-A0A943BGD2-F1
#
_entry.id   AF-A0A943BGD2-F1
#
_cell.length_a   1.000
_cell.length_b   1.000
_cell.length_c   1.000
_cell.angle_alpha   90.00
_cell.angle_beta   90.00
_cell.angle_gamma   90.00
#
_symmetry.space_group_name_H-M   'P 1'
#
loop_
_entity.id
_entity.type
_entity.pdbx_description
1 polymer ?
#
loop_
_entity_poly.entity_id
_entity_poly.type
_entity_poly.pdbx_seq_one_letter_code
_entity_poly.pdbx_strand_id
1 'polypeptide(L)'
;MEKNIIFKTERLKELRKNANMTQKEFSEKIGCTMASLSAYENGSKIPPTQTLINIAKKFDCSVDWLLGLKNELSYDAKKTPIETYSEYIKLLFSLQESKIWLTLDCDCSDSSKKLNHVKGIGFSDPVIKLFLKSWKKTLELYRDGTIDSTIYKAWQEKVMRDFHYFIISTEESFSDYTTIFGQLNCIDGCTEYDAAITALAESTRPVTTEPPVLN
;
A
#
# COMPACT_ATOMS: atom_id res chain seq x y z
N MET A 1 9.16 -36.89 -12.63
CA MET A 1 9.66 -36.03 -13.73
C MET A 1 10.65 -35.05 -13.13
N GLU A 2 11.94 -35.25 -13.39
CA GLU A 2 12.97 -34.27 -13.03
C GLU A 2 12.68 -32.98 -13.80
N LYS A 3 12.40 -31.89 -13.09
CA LYS A 3 12.30 -30.57 -13.71
C LYS A 3 13.71 -30.17 -14.12
N ASN A 4 14.00 -30.30 -15.41
CA ASN A 4 15.26 -29.80 -15.99
C ASN A 4 15.27 -28.27 -15.78
N ILE A 5 16.13 -27.79 -14.88
CA ILE A 5 16.23 -26.35 -14.54
C ILE A 5 16.88 -25.66 -15.74
N ILE A 6 16.10 -24.94 -16.53
CA ILE A 6 16.59 -24.21 -17.71
C ILE A 6 16.40 -22.72 -17.45
N PHE A 7 17.52 -22.01 -17.25
CA PHE A 7 17.55 -20.56 -17.18
C PHE A 7 16.87 -19.96 -18.43
N LYS A 8 15.92 -19.05 -18.21
CA LYS A 8 15.11 -18.45 -19.28
C LYS A 8 15.79 -17.19 -19.80
N THR A 9 16.60 -17.33 -20.84
CA THR A 9 17.39 -16.23 -21.44
C THR A 9 16.51 -15.09 -21.97
N GLU A 10 15.31 -15.44 -22.43
CA GLU A 10 14.29 -14.57 -22.99
C GLU A 10 13.76 -13.62 -21.92
N ARG A 11 13.54 -14.13 -20.70
CA ARG A 11 13.10 -13.35 -19.53
C ARG A 11 14.14 -12.32 -19.11
N LEU A 12 15.42 -12.68 -19.19
CA LEU A 12 16.51 -11.74 -18.92
C LEU A 12 16.55 -10.62 -19.98
N LYS A 13 16.44 -10.97 -21.26
CA LYS A 13 16.37 -9.99 -22.36
C LYS A 13 15.17 -9.06 -22.20
N GLU A 14 14.03 -9.62 -21.81
CA GLU A 14 12.79 -8.87 -21.59
C GLU A 14 12.95 -7.86 -20.45
N LEU A 15 13.48 -8.26 -19.28
CA LEU A 15 13.77 -7.34 -18.17
C LEU A 15 14.64 -6.15 -18.61
N ARG A 16 15.70 -6.43 -19.38
CA ARG A 16 16.58 -5.38 -19.88
C ARG A 16 15.87 -4.44 -20.85
N LYS A 17 15.09 -4.99 -21.79
CA LYS A 17 14.35 -4.19 -22.77
C LYS A 17 13.27 -3.34 -22.10
N ASN A 18 12.53 -3.89 -21.15
CA ASN A 18 11.50 -3.17 -20.39
C ASN A 18 12.10 -2.03 -19.54
N ALA A 19 13.34 -2.21 -19.08
CA ALA A 19 14.09 -1.16 -18.41
C ALA A 19 14.70 -0.11 -19.37
N ASN A 20 14.51 -0.25 -20.69
CA ASN A 20 15.11 0.58 -21.74
C ASN A 20 16.65 0.70 -21.64
N MET A 21 17.32 -0.39 -21.24
CA MET A 21 18.77 -0.40 -21.04
C MET A 21 19.51 -1.12 -22.18
N THR A 22 20.68 -0.60 -22.53
CA THR A 22 21.68 -1.31 -23.34
C THR A 22 22.27 -2.49 -22.56
N GLN A 23 22.92 -3.44 -23.24
CA GLN A 23 23.62 -4.54 -22.56
C GLN A 23 24.71 -4.03 -21.62
N LYS A 24 25.40 -2.95 -22.00
CA LYS A 24 26.43 -2.34 -21.16
C LYS A 24 25.83 -1.83 -19.84
N GLU A 25 24.83 -0.95 -19.92
CA GLU A 25 24.17 -0.36 -18.74
C GLU A 25 23.55 -1.43 -17.83
N PHE A 26 22.90 -2.42 -18.42
CA PHE A 26 22.28 -3.51 -17.66
C PHE A 26 23.33 -4.36 -16.94
N SER A 27 24.46 -4.67 -17.60
CA SER A 27 25.55 -5.46 -17.01
C SER A 27 26.17 -4.74 -15.80
N GLU A 28 26.39 -3.43 -15.92
CA GLU A 28 26.87 -2.58 -14.82
C GLU A 28 25.85 -2.56 -13.67
N LYS A 29 24.55 -2.47 -13.98
CA LYS A 29 23.46 -2.43 -12.98
C LYS A 29 23.37 -3.70 -12.13
N ILE A 30 23.59 -4.88 -12.73
CA ILE A 30 23.52 -6.19 -12.06
C ILE A 30 24.87 -6.69 -11.53
N GLY A 31 25.95 -5.95 -11.81
CA GLY A 31 27.30 -6.25 -11.33
C GLY A 31 27.98 -7.39 -12.08
N CYS A 32 27.85 -7.45 -13.41
CA CYS A 32 28.58 -8.39 -14.26
C CYS A 32 29.24 -7.68 -15.45
N THR A 33 30.07 -8.41 -16.20
CA THR A 33 30.67 -7.86 -17.43
C THR A 33 29.69 -7.93 -18.60
N MET A 34 29.76 -6.97 -19.53
CA MET A 34 28.94 -6.97 -20.75
C MET A 34 29.07 -8.28 -21.55
N ALA A 35 30.28 -8.85 -21.62
CA ALA A 35 30.51 -10.16 -22.24
C ALA A 35 29.77 -11.29 -21.52
N SER A 36 29.76 -11.28 -20.18
CA SER A 36 29.01 -12.26 -19.39
C SER A 36 27.51 -12.10 -19.62
N LEU A 37 26.98 -10.87 -19.64
CA LEU A 37 25.58 -10.62 -19.95
C LEU A 37 25.20 -11.16 -21.33
N SER A 38 26.02 -10.90 -22.35
CA SER A 38 25.79 -11.43 -23.70
C SER A 38 25.74 -12.97 -23.72
N ALA A 39 26.65 -13.62 -22.99
CA ALA A 39 26.67 -15.07 -22.82
C ALA A 39 25.43 -15.62 -22.07
N TYR A 40 24.88 -14.86 -21.13
CA TYR A 40 23.63 -15.22 -20.45
C TYR A 40 22.43 -15.07 -21.38
N GLU A 41 22.35 -13.97 -22.12
CA GLU A 41 21.24 -13.68 -23.02
C GLU A 41 21.20 -14.62 -24.24
N ASN A 42 22.34 -15.14 -24.69
CA ASN A 42 22.37 -16.12 -25.79
C ASN A 42 22.30 -17.58 -25.33
N GLY A 43 22.25 -17.83 -24.02
CA GLY A 43 22.16 -19.17 -23.44
C GLY A 43 23.46 -19.98 -23.44
N SER A 44 24.59 -19.39 -23.84
CA SER A 44 25.90 -20.07 -23.78
C SER A 44 26.43 -20.23 -22.36
N LYS A 45 25.94 -19.44 -21.40
CA LYS A 45 26.32 -19.53 -19.99
C LYS A 45 25.11 -19.30 -19.08
N ILE A 46 25.08 -19.99 -17.95
CA ILE A 46 24.09 -19.75 -16.89
C ILE A 46 24.66 -18.69 -15.91
N PRO A 47 23.89 -17.66 -15.51
CA PRO A 47 24.34 -16.72 -14.50
C PRO A 47 24.59 -17.42 -13.16
N PRO A 48 25.66 -17.08 -12.43
CA PRO A 48 25.87 -17.61 -11.09
C PRO A 48 24.77 -17.14 -10.15
N THR A 49 24.54 -17.88 -9.07
CA THR A 49 23.48 -17.61 -8.08
C THR A 49 23.50 -16.16 -7.58
N GLN A 50 24.70 -15.60 -7.33
CA GLN A 50 24.83 -14.21 -6.90
C GLN A 50 24.29 -13.22 -7.93
N THR A 51 24.53 -13.44 -9.22
CA THR A 51 23.99 -12.61 -10.30
C THR A 51 22.47 -12.77 -10.41
N LEU A 52 21.93 -13.99 -10.26
CA LEU A 52 20.48 -14.22 -10.23
C LEU A 52 19.81 -13.45 -9.08
N ILE A 53 20.40 -13.49 -7.87
CA ILE A 53 19.92 -12.73 -6.71
C ILE A 53 19.98 -11.21 -6.98
N ASN A 54 21.05 -10.72 -7.59
CA ASN A 54 21.17 -9.31 -7.92
C ASN A 54 20.11 -8.86 -8.93
N ILE A 55 19.86 -9.65 -9.99
CA ILE A 55 18.80 -9.37 -10.96
C ILE A 55 17.45 -9.32 -10.25
N ALA A 56 17.13 -10.36 -9.46
CA ALA A 56 15.89 -10.46 -8.70
C ALA A 56 15.63 -9.21 -7.83
N LYS A 57 16.64 -8.77 -7.06
CA LYS A 57 16.51 -7.59 -6.18
C LYS A 57 16.39 -6.27 -6.94
N LYS A 58 17.07 -6.13 -8.09
CA LYS A 58 17.12 -4.87 -8.84
C LYS A 58 15.89 -4.65 -9.71
N PHE A 59 15.26 -5.73 -10.16
CA PHE A 59 14.15 -5.72 -11.12
C PHE A 59 12.87 -6.34 -10.57
N ASP A 60 12.81 -6.54 -9.25
CA ASP A 60 11.65 -7.02 -8.51
C ASP A 60 11.02 -8.29 -9.12
N CYS A 61 11.86 -9.28 -9.43
CA CYS A 61 11.42 -10.57 -9.97
C CYS A 61 11.91 -11.75 -9.13
N SER A 62 11.25 -12.91 -9.17
CA SER A 62 11.75 -14.11 -8.48
C SER A 62 12.87 -14.79 -9.24
N VAL A 63 13.79 -15.43 -8.50
CA VAL A 63 14.79 -16.34 -9.09
C VAL A 63 14.08 -17.54 -9.73
N ASP A 64 12.99 -18.03 -9.14
CA ASP A 64 12.14 -19.08 -9.70
C ASP A 64 11.59 -18.69 -11.09
N TRP A 65 11.19 -17.42 -11.27
CA TRP A 65 10.80 -16.91 -12.57
C TRP A 65 12.00 -16.83 -13.53
N LEU A 66 13.16 -16.36 -13.11
CA LEU A 66 14.36 -16.37 -13.98
C LEU A 66 14.76 -17.80 -14.43
N LEU A 67 14.50 -18.80 -13.58
CA LEU A 67 14.82 -20.22 -13.82
C LEU A 67 13.68 -21.01 -14.49
N GLY A 68 12.56 -20.36 -14.82
CA GLY A 68 11.43 -21.05 -15.47
C GLY A 68 10.67 -22.01 -14.56
N LEU A 69 10.87 -21.93 -13.24
CA LEU A 69 10.17 -22.75 -12.24
C LEU A 69 8.75 -22.21 -11.95
N LYS A 70 8.54 -20.91 -12.16
CA LYS A 70 7.24 -20.21 -12.10
C LYS A 70 7.01 -19.39 -13.37
N ASN A 71 5.74 -19.17 -13.74
CA ASN A 71 5.38 -18.32 -14.90
C ASN A 71 5.10 -16.86 -14.53
N GLU A 72 4.81 -16.59 -13.27
CA GLU A 72 4.54 -15.26 -12.76
C GLU A 72 5.84 -14.54 -12.40
N LEU A 73 5.94 -13.27 -12.82
CA LEU A 73 7.12 -12.41 -12.68
C LEU A 73 7.55 -12.19 -11.22
N SER A 74 6.67 -12.38 -10.25
CA SER A 74 6.89 -11.83 -8.91
C SER A 74 7.90 -12.63 -8.10
N TYR A 75 8.79 -11.89 -7.44
CA TYR A 75 9.29 -12.26 -6.12
C TYR A 75 8.06 -12.63 -5.29
N ASP A 76 8.07 -13.74 -4.55
CA ASP A 76 7.13 -13.87 -3.42
C ASP A 76 7.53 -12.83 -2.36
N ALA A 77 7.54 -11.54 -2.70
CA ALA A 77 6.91 -10.60 -1.79
C ALA A 77 5.49 -11.15 -1.75
N LYS A 78 5.17 -11.88 -0.67
CA LYS A 78 3.84 -11.73 -0.12
C LYS A 78 3.53 -10.24 -0.32
N LYS A 79 2.55 -9.89 -1.15
CA LYS A 79 1.74 -8.76 -0.74
C LYS A 79 1.26 -9.23 0.61
N THR A 80 1.98 -8.85 1.67
CA THR A 80 1.44 -8.96 3.00
C THR A 80 0.08 -8.31 2.82
N PRO A 81 -1.01 -9.04 3.10
CA PRO A 81 -2.31 -8.42 3.09
C PRO A 81 -2.16 -7.10 3.84
N ILE A 82 -2.70 -6.01 3.30
CA ILE A 82 -2.67 -4.76 4.05
C ILE A 82 -3.46 -5.08 5.32
N GLU A 83 -2.75 -5.19 6.42
CA GLU A 83 -3.28 -5.70 7.67
C GLU A 83 -3.64 -4.54 8.57
N THR A 84 -3.01 -3.38 8.40
CA THR A 84 -3.27 -2.17 9.20
C THR A 84 -3.74 -0.97 8.40
N TYR A 85 -4.49 -0.08 9.07
CA TYR A 85 -4.86 1.22 8.49
C TYR A 85 -3.63 2.07 8.14
N SER A 86 -2.56 2.01 8.94
CA SER A 86 -1.31 2.74 8.67
C SER A 86 -0.67 2.35 7.33
N GLU A 87 -0.66 1.05 6.99
CA GLU A 87 -0.16 0.56 5.71
C GLU A 87 -1.04 1.00 4.55
N TYR A 88 -2.37 0.99 4.76
CA TYR A 88 -3.34 1.49 3.79
C TYR A 88 -3.13 2.99 3.51
N ILE A 89 -3.00 3.79 4.57
CA ILE A 89 -2.78 5.24 4.49
C ILE A 89 -1.45 5.56 3.82
N LYS A 90 -0.40 4.79 4.12
CA LYS A 90 0.91 4.94 3.47
C LYS A 90 0.82 4.79 1.95
N LEU A 91 -0.03 3.87 1.47
CA LEU A 91 -0.30 3.73 0.04
C LEU A 91 -0.98 4.98 -0.53
N LEU A 92 -1.94 5.55 0.19
CA LEU A 92 -2.60 6.80 -0.20
C LEU A 92 -1.62 7.98 -0.29
N PHE A 93 -0.72 8.14 0.69
CA PHE A 93 0.35 9.14 0.63
C PHE A 93 1.26 8.94 -0.57
N SER A 94 1.64 7.69 -0.86
CA SER A 94 2.48 7.36 -2.02
C SER A 94 1.78 7.72 -3.35
N LEU A 95 0.46 7.55 -3.43
CA LEU A 95 -0.32 7.97 -4.59
C LEU A 95 -0.36 9.49 -4.75
N GLN A 96 -0.44 10.23 -3.64
CA GLN A 96 -0.43 11.70 -3.67
C GLN A 96 0.89 12.28 -4.15
N GLU A 97 2.01 11.65 -3.82
CA GLU A 97 3.34 12.05 -4.29
C GLU A 97 3.60 11.62 -5.76
N SER A 98 2.71 10.80 -6.32
CA SER A 98 2.81 10.38 -7.72
C SER A 98 2.33 11.48 -8.68
N LYS A 99 2.50 11.25 -9.98
CA LYS A 99 1.99 12.15 -11.03
C LYS A 99 0.46 12.06 -11.24
N ILE A 100 -0.25 11.35 -10.37
CA ILE A 100 -1.70 11.19 -10.41
C ILE A 100 -2.36 12.26 -9.55
N TRP A 101 -3.28 13.02 -10.14
CA TRP A 101 -4.06 14.01 -9.40
C TRP A 101 -5.11 13.34 -8.51
N LEU A 102 -4.99 13.51 -7.19
CA LEU A 102 -6.01 13.07 -6.23
C LEU A 102 -6.89 14.25 -5.81
N THR A 103 -8.20 14.05 -5.90
CA THR A 103 -9.22 14.97 -5.38
C THR A 103 -9.87 14.36 -4.14
N LEU A 104 -9.81 15.06 -3.01
CA LEU A 104 -10.41 14.68 -1.72
C LEU A 104 -11.72 15.47 -1.50
N ASP A 105 -12.69 15.35 -2.40
CA ASP A 105 -13.85 16.28 -2.41
C ASP A 105 -15.18 15.66 -2.86
N CYS A 106 -15.39 14.38 -2.60
CA CYS A 106 -16.69 13.76 -2.90
C CYS A 106 -17.63 13.79 -1.69
N ASP A 107 -18.32 14.91 -1.49
CA ASP A 107 -19.60 14.88 -0.76
C ASP A 107 -20.67 14.29 -1.69
N CYS A 108 -20.88 12.99 -1.59
CA CYS A 108 -21.94 12.25 -2.30
C CYS A 108 -23.31 12.40 -1.61
N SER A 109 -23.61 13.57 -1.05
CA SER A 109 -24.88 13.87 -0.38
C SER A 109 -26.00 14.32 -1.33
N ASP A 110 -25.67 14.60 -2.59
CA ASP A 110 -26.61 15.15 -3.57
C ASP A 110 -27.02 14.12 -4.62
N SER A 111 -28.19 13.51 -4.42
CA SER A 111 -28.83 12.55 -5.34
C SER A 111 -29.18 13.14 -6.71
N SER A 112 -29.03 14.46 -6.89
CA SER A 112 -29.31 15.17 -8.14
C SER A 112 -28.11 15.33 -9.08
N LYS A 113 -26.86 15.21 -8.57
CA LYS A 113 -25.66 15.28 -9.41
C LYS A 113 -25.39 13.92 -10.01
N LYS A 114 -25.61 13.80 -11.33
CA LYS A 114 -25.25 12.62 -12.13
C LYS A 114 -23.76 12.28 -11.92
N LEU A 115 -23.48 11.34 -11.02
CA LEU A 115 -22.16 10.72 -10.77
C LEU A 115 -21.58 10.01 -12.01
N ASN A 116 -22.34 9.95 -13.10
CA ASN A 116 -22.08 9.20 -14.33
C ASN A 116 -20.78 9.58 -15.07
N HIS A 117 -20.06 10.63 -14.65
CA HIS A 117 -18.84 11.09 -15.31
C HIS A 117 -17.59 11.14 -14.41
N VAL A 118 -17.67 10.73 -13.14
CA VAL A 118 -16.50 10.67 -12.25
C VAL A 118 -16.11 9.22 -12.02
N LYS A 119 -14.92 8.83 -12.51
CA LYS A 119 -14.27 7.58 -12.11
C LYS A 119 -13.43 7.88 -10.86
N GLY A 120 -13.86 7.41 -9.70
CA GLY A 120 -13.20 7.64 -8.42
C GLY A 120 -13.14 6.38 -7.56
N ILE A 121 -12.33 6.44 -6.50
CA ILE A 121 -12.27 5.40 -5.47
C ILE A 121 -13.07 5.91 -4.27
N GLY A 122 -14.08 5.15 -3.84
CA GLY A 122 -14.90 5.46 -2.68
C GLY A 122 -14.51 4.61 -1.48
N PHE A 123 -14.60 5.20 -0.27
CA PHE A 123 -14.33 4.53 0.99
C PHE A 123 -15.56 4.61 1.89
N SER A 124 -16.10 3.46 2.30
CA SER A 124 -17.20 3.39 3.28
C SER A 124 -16.71 3.31 4.72
N ASP A 125 -15.48 2.82 4.92
CA ASP A 125 -14.84 2.62 6.21
C ASP A 125 -14.74 3.93 7.03
N PRO A 126 -15.25 3.94 8.27
CA PRO A 126 -15.29 5.15 9.10
C PRO A 126 -13.90 5.66 9.48
N VAL A 127 -12.94 4.77 9.72
CA VAL A 127 -11.56 5.11 10.07
C VAL A 127 -10.87 5.80 8.90
N ILE A 128 -11.05 5.26 7.69
CA ILE A 128 -10.54 5.87 6.46
C ILE A 128 -11.25 7.20 6.19
N LYS A 129 -12.57 7.30 6.37
CA LYS A 129 -13.30 8.58 6.21
C LYS A 129 -12.75 9.66 7.14
N LEU A 130 -12.51 9.33 8.41
CA LEU A 130 -11.91 10.24 9.40
C LEU A 130 -10.50 10.67 8.98
N PHE A 131 -9.67 9.71 8.56
CA PHE A 131 -8.35 10.01 8.02
C PHE A 131 -8.44 10.95 6.81
N LEU A 132 -9.31 10.68 5.82
CA LEU A 132 -9.45 11.51 4.62
C LEU A 132 -9.90 12.94 4.95
N LYS A 133 -10.79 13.12 5.94
CA LYS A 133 -11.21 14.44 6.42
C LYS A 133 -10.04 15.22 7.04
N SER A 134 -9.24 14.56 7.88
CA SER A 134 -8.04 15.14 8.49
C SER A 134 -6.96 15.47 7.45
N TRP A 135 -6.78 14.57 6.48
CA TRP A 135 -5.81 14.72 5.42
C TRP A 135 -6.16 15.86 4.48
N LYS A 136 -7.43 16.01 4.08
CA LYS A 136 -7.90 17.13 3.27
C LYS A 136 -7.49 18.47 3.88
N LYS A 137 -7.86 18.70 5.15
CA LYS A 137 -7.55 19.95 5.88
C LYS A 137 -6.05 20.21 5.93
N THR A 138 -5.26 19.20 6.30
CA THR A 138 -3.80 19.37 6.46
C THR A 138 -3.11 19.58 5.10
N LEU A 139 -3.59 18.91 4.06
CA LEU A 139 -3.08 19.06 2.71
C LEU A 139 -3.41 20.45 2.13
N GLU A 140 -4.57 21.02 2.44
CA GLU A 140 -4.92 22.41 2.09
C GLU A 140 -3.93 23.40 2.71
N LEU A 141 -3.68 23.29 4.02
CA LEU A 141 -2.69 24.12 4.74
C LEU A 141 -1.25 23.95 4.21
N TYR A 142 -0.91 22.75 3.73
CA TYR A 142 0.40 22.53 3.12
C TYR A 142 0.49 23.14 1.73
N ARG A 143 -0.58 23.03 0.93
CA ARG A 143 -0.65 23.56 -0.44
C ARG A 143 -0.72 25.08 -0.49
N ASP A 144 -1.36 25.71 0.48
CA ASP A 144 -1.43 27.18 0.58
C ASP A 144 -0.18 27.81 1.22
N GLY A 145 0.74 26.98 1.73
CA GLY A 145 2.00 27.41 2.33
C GLY A 145 1.91 27.80 3.80
N THR A 146 0.75 27.62 4.46
CA THR A 146 0.59 27.87 5.90
C THR A 146 1.48 26.97 6.74
N ILE A 147 1.65 25.70 6.34
CA ILE A 147 2.60 24.78 6.96
C ILE A 147 3.66 24.36 5.95
N ASP A 148 4.88 24.19 6.43
CA ASP A 148 6.00 23.75 5.59
C ASP A 148 6.07 22.21 5.47
N SER A 149 7.02 21.74 4.65
CA SER A 149 7.23 20.31 4.45
C SER A 149 7.71 19.57 5.71
N THR A 150 8.33 20.27 6.66
CA THR A 150 8.79 19.69 7.93
C THR A 150 7.59 19.39 8.82
N ILE A 151 6.67 20.34 8.96
CA ILE A 151 5.43 20.19 9.72
C ILE A 151 4.54 19.13 9.08
N TYR A 152 4.41 19.16 7.75
CA TYR A 152 3.62 18.16 7.02
C TYR A 152 4.15 16.74 7.22
N LYS A 153 5.48 16.54 7.15
CA LYS A 153 6.12 15.24 7.43
C LYS A 153 5.92 14.79 8.88
N ALA A 154 6.09 15.68 9.85
CA ALA A 154 5.84 15.37 11.26
C ALA A 154 4.38 14.95 11.49
N TRP A 155 3.43 15.57 10.79
CA TRP A 155 2.02 15.16 10.81
C TRP A 155 1.84 13.76 10.19
N GLN A 156 2.45 13.46 9.04
CA GLN A 156 2.39 12.13 8.43
C GLN A 156 2.93 11.05 9.38
N GLU A 157 4.05 11.30 10.06
CA GLU A 157 4.62 10.37 11.05
C GLU A 157 3.67 10.15 12.24
N LYS A 158 3.00 11.20 12.71
CA LYS A 158 1.96 11.09 13.74
C LYS A 158 0.80 10.21 13.27
N VAL A 159 0.30 10.44 12.05
CA VAL A 159 -0.76 9.62 11.44
C VAL A 159 -0.33 8.15 11.35
N MET A 160 0.91 7.86 10.95
CA MET A 160 1.38 6.48 10.87
C MET A 160 1.33 5.76 12.22
N ARG A 161 1.65 6.46 13.33
CA ARG A 161 1.58 5.90 14.69
C ARG A 161 0.13 5.72 15.14
N ASP A 162 -0.67 6.76 14.97
CA ASP A 162 -2.02 6.80 15.50
C ASP A 162 -3.00 5.90 14.72
N PHE A 163 -2.68 5.51 13.48
CA PHE A 163 -3.51 4.58 12.69
C PHE A 163 -2.89 3.18 12.58
N HIS A 164 -1.94 2.83 13.45
CA HIS A 164 -1.35 1.50 13.48
C HIS A 164 -2.28 0.48 14.16
N TYR A 165 -3.46 0.29 13.59
CA TYR A 165 -4.48 -0.67 14.01
C TYR A 165 -4.77 -1.65 12.89
N PHE A 166 -5.06 -2.90 13.25
CA PHE A 166 -5.50 -3.90 12.28
C PHE A 166 -6.84 -3.52 11.65
N ILE A 167 -6.96 -3.76 10.34
CA ILE A 167 -8.21 -3.59 9.60
C ILE A 167 -9.15 -4.72 10.02
N ILE A 168 -10.27 -4.35 10.64
CA ILE A 168 -11.28 -5.30 11.07
C ILE A 168 -12.15 -5.62 9.85
N SER A 169 -11.86 -6.72 9.15
CA SER A 169 -12.77 -7.24 8.13
C SER A 169 -13.77 -8.20 8.75
N THR A 170 -14.99 -7.76 9.06
CA THR A 170 -16.10 -8.69 9.29
C THR A 170 -17.40 -8.14 8.72
N GLU A 171 -18.16 -9.02 8.08
CA GLU A 171 -19.51 -8.78 7.55
C GLU A 171 -20.52 -8.35 8.65
N GLU A 172 -20.15 -8.41 9.93
CA GLU A 172 -21.06 -8.25 11.08
C GLU A 172 -21.04 -6.87 11.76
N SER A 173 -20.15 -5.93 11.43
CA SER A 173 -19.97 -4.72 12.27
C SER A 173 -20.77 -3.48 11.86
N PHE A 174 -21.58 -3.52 10.79
CA PHE A 174 -22.26 -2.31 10.31
C PHE A 174 -23.27 -1.72 11.33
N SER A 175 -23.90 -2.56 12.17
CA SER A 175 -24.80 -2.10 13.24
C SER A 175 -24.07 -1.47 14.42
N ASP A 176 -22.89 -1.97 14.76
CA ASP A 176 -22.11 -1.49 15.91
C ASP A 176 -21.53 -0.11 15.60
N TYR A 177 -21.03 0.09 14.38
CA TYR A 177 -20.51 1.39 13.95
C TYR A 177 -21.59 2.46 13.88
N THR A 178 -22.78 2.15 13.34
CA THR A 178 -23.86 3.14 13.20
C THR A 178 -24.46 3.56 14.54
N THR A 179 -24.55 2.64 15.50
CA THR A 179 -25.06 2.92 16.85
C THR A 179 -24.10 3.84 17.62
N ILE A 180 -22.80 3.58 17.55
CA ILE A 180 -21.78 4.39 18.23
C ILE A 180 -21.64 5.78 17.59
N PHE A 181 -21.61 5.86 16.25
CA PHE A 181 -21.50 7.15 15.54
C PHE A 181 -22.77 8.00 15.69
N GLY A 182 -23.94 7.37 15.77
CA GLY A 182 -25.23 8.04 15.99
C GLY A 182 -25.33 8.74 17.35
N GLN A 183 -24.66 8.21 18.38
CA GLN A 183 -24.62 8.82 19.71
C GLN A 183 -23.62 9.99 19.81
N LEU A 184 -22.58 10.00 18.98
CA LEU A 184 -21.49 10.99 19.00
C LEU A 184 -21.77 12.24 18.13
N ASN A 185 -22.65 12.14 17.13
CA ASN A 185 -23.04 13.26 16.26
C ASN A 185 -23.83 14.39 16.97
N CYS A 186 -24.07 14.28 18.28
CA CYS A 186 -24.86 15.24 19.06
C CYS A 186 -24.03 16.17 19.97
N ILE A 187 -22.69 16.20 19.83
CA ILE A 187 -21.83 17.03 20.69
C ILE A 187 -21.02 18.02 19.85
N ASP A 188 -21.41 19.29 19.91
CA ASP A 188 -20.71 20.40 19.26
C ASP A 188 -19.36 20.68 19.95
N GLY A 189 -18.29 20.77 19.16
CA GLY A 189 -16.93 21.09 19.64
C GLY A 189 -16.07 19.89 20.09
N CYS A 190 -16.50 18.65 19.86
CA CYS A 190 -15.71 17.47 20.25
C CYS A 190 -14.54 17.18 19.30
N THR A 191 -13.42 16.82 19.90
CA THR A 191 -12.22 16.24 19.32
C THR A 191 -12.55 14.89 18.63
N GLU A 192 -13.08 14.95 17.39
CA GLU A 192 -13.55 13.80 16.60
C GLU A 192 -12.51 12.66 16.47
N TYR A 193 -11.23 13.02 16.59
CA TYR A 193 -10.09 12.10 16.56
C TYR A 193 -10.04 11.17 17.77
N ASP A 194 -10.04 11.74 18.98
CA ASP A 194 -9.84 10.97 20.21
C ASP A 194 -11.05 10.08 20.50
N ALA A 195 -12.27 10.55 20.20
CA ALA A 195 -13.49 9.77 20.41
C ALA A 195 -13.58 8.56 19.46
N ALA A 196 -13.24 8.73 18.18
CA ALA A 196 -13.23 7.62 17.23
C ALA A 196 -12.09 6.63 17.52
N ILE A 197 -10.91 7.12 17.90
CA ILE A 197 -9.77 6.30 18.31
C ILE A 197 -10.09 5.55 19.62
N THR A 198 -10.77 6.20 20.57
CA THR A 198 -11.23 5.57 21.82
C THR A 198 -12.24 4.46 21.54
N ALA A 199 -13.24 4.72 20.69
CA ALA A 199 -14.24 3.72 20.32
C ALA A 199 -13.61 2.52 19.58
N LEU A 200 -12.62 2.73 18.72
CA LEU A 200 -11.86 1.65 18.07
C LEU A 200 -10.97 0.88 19.07
N ALA A 201 -10.38 1.59 20.03
CA ALA A 201 -9.60 0.96 21.10
C ALA A 201 -10.49 0.15 22.06
N GLU A 202 -11.76 0.50 22.21
CA GLU A 202 -12.75 -0.23 23.00
C GLU A 202 -13.30 -1.45 22.25
N SER A 203 -13.56 -1.35 20.95
CA SER A 203 -14.07 -2.46 20.12
C SER A 203 -13.05 -3.55 19.84
N THR A 204 -11.76 -3.25 20.01
CA THR A 204 -10.63 -4.19 19.85
C THR A 204 -10.17 -4.82 21.16
N ARG A 205 -10.72 -4.41 22.32
CA ARG A 205 -10.47 -5.12 23.58
C ARG A 205 -11.14 -6.50 23.48
N PRO A 206 -10.44 -7.59 23.80
CA PRO A 206 -11.12 -8.87 23.97
C PRO A 206 -12.20 -8.66 25.04
N VAL A 207 -13.44 -9.06 24.73
CA VAL A 207 -14.54 -9.08 25.69
C VAL A 207 -14.01 -9.86 26.89
N THR A 208 -13.73 -9.16 28.00
CA THR A 208 -13.44 -9.81 29.26
C THR A 208 -14.73 -10.50 29.67
N THR A 209 -14.85 -11.78 29.34
CA THR A 209 -15.88 -12.66 29.87
C THR A 209 -15.55 -12.94 31.33
N GLU A 210 -15.65 -11.93 32.20
CA GLU A 210 -15.97 -12.21 33.59
C GLU A 210 -17.50 -12.10 33.71
N PRO A 211 -18.20 -13.21 34.03
CA PRO A 211 -19.64 -13.17 34.20
C PRO A 211 -19.98 -12.22 35.36
N PRO A 212 -21.11 -11.49 35.28
CA PRO A 212 -21.51 -10.59 36.34
C PRO A 212 -21.63 -11.37 37.64
N VAL A 213 -20.87 -10.94 38.66
CA VAL A 213 -21.07 -11.39 40.03
C VAL A 213 -22.42 -10.85 40.47
N LEU A 214 -23.42 -11.73 40.54
CA LEU A 214 -24.70 -11.43 41.15
C LEU A 214 -24.47 -11.26 42.66
N ASN A 215 -24.67 -10.04 43.15
CA ASN A 215 -24.97 -9.76 44.55
C ASN A 215 -26.48 -9.60 44.71
#